data_AF-A0A842PVA0-F1
#
_entry.id   AF-A0A842PVA0-F1
#
_cell.length_a   1.000
_cell.length_b   1.000
_cell.length_c   1.000
_cell.angle_alpha   90.00
_cell.angle_beta   90.00
_cell.angle_gamma   90.00
#
_symmetry.space_group_name_H-M   'P 1'
#
loop_
_entity.id
_entity.type
_entity.pdbx_description
1 polymer ?
#
loop_
_entity_poly.entity_id
_entity_poly.type
_entity_poly.pdbx_seq_one_letter_code
_entity_poly.pdbx_strand_id
1 'polypeptide(L)'
;MSSNNSSRKVVSVAEQAFEQADDKTVDEDGFEVVDETPQFQATVQQEIQAKVDANHPDGIADTSDERIDGVTLAQEERIRAREAELERISARAELGSQEGREARSRVIAAERSAARRRQFQKRAASLNPMADPDREDPRTELTQAQLGAVHKQATRLAEKLDGWSRAAISRRLSEAVLGGKDMMSATVSVFEELEGAPGTMVPIGKLEGVSRREVCVEGTLTTVWKSESPAIQQAGLLEDESGQVKLTSWK
;
A
#
# COMPACT_ATOMS: atom_id res chain seq x y z
N MET A 1 30.44 -77.61 32.45
CA MET A 1 30.13 -77.93 33.87
C MET A 1 29.47 -76.70 34.48
N SER A 2 28.30 -76.89 35.12
CA SER A 2 27.43 -75.90 35.80
C SER A 2 26.54 -75.06 34.86
N SER A 3 25.30 -75.44 34.53
CA SER A 3 24.01 -75.31 35.29
C SER A 3 23.76 -73.87 35.76
N ASN A 4 22.66 -73.18 35.43
CA ASN A 4 21.25 -73.61 35.53
C ASN A 4 20.34 -72.76 34.61
N ASN A 5 19.34 -73.40 34.01
CA ASN A 5 18.28 -72.78 33.22
C ASN A 5 16.95 -72.95 33.98
N SER A 6 16.23 -71.87 34.28
CA SER A 6 14.76 -71.83 34.48
C SER A 6 14.36 -70.40 34.86
N SER A 7 13.48 -69.73 34.13
CA SER A 7 12.05 -69.88 34.37
C SER A 7 11.23 -69.73 33.09
N ARG A 8 10.32 -70.68 32.90
CA ARG A 8 9.34 -70.71 31.82
C ARG A 8 8.00 -70.24 32.38
N LYS A 9 7.39 -69.30 31.65
CA LYS A 9 5.95 -69.19 31.35
C LYS A 9 4.96 -69.03 32.51
N VAL A 10 4.28 -67.88 32.52
CA VAL A 10 2.82 -67.85 32.70
C VAL A 10 2.25 -66.82 31.72
N VAL A 11 1.76 -67.30 30.58
CA VAL A 11 0.79 -66.56 29.75
C VAL A 11 -0.56 -66.89 30.38
N SER A 12 -1.17 -65.92 31.05
CA SER A 12 -2.55 -66.04 31.50
C SER A 12 -3.46 -65.86 30.29
N VAL A 13 -3.88 -67.00 29.74
CA VAL A 13 -5.05 -67.12 28.88
C VAL A 13 -6.26 -66.99 29.81
N ALA A 14 -6.73 -65.76 30.01
CA ALA A 14 -7.98 -65.50 30.71
C ALA A 14 -8.73 -64.41 29.94
N GLU A 15 -9.96 -64.77 29.57
CA GLU A 15 -10.99 -63.94 28.95
C GLU A 15 -10.74 -63.48 27.51
N GLN A 16 -10.85 -64.46 26.60
CA GLN A 16 -11.68 -64.26 25.42
C GLN A 16 -13.13 -64.07 25.89
N ALA A 17 -13.52 -62.83 26.19
CA ALA A 17 -14.92 -62.43 26.24
C ALA A 17 -15.33 -62.05 24.82
N PHE A 18 -16.03 -62.94 24.13
CA PHE A 18 -16.91 -62.57 23.03
C PHE A 18 -18.08 -61.78 23.63
N GLU A 19 -17.95 -60.46 23.72
CA GLU A 19 -19.14 -59.61 23.70
C GLU A 19 -19.51 -59.41 22.23
N GLN A 20 -20.41 -60.26 21.75
CA GLN A 20 -21.14 -60.02 20.53
C GLN A 20 -22.40 -59.23 20.93
N ALA A 21 -22.32 -57.91 20.79
CA ALA A 21 -23.48 -57.03 20.89
C ALA A 21 -23.26 -55.81 19.98
N ASP A 22 -23.09 -56.06 18.68
CA ASP A 22 -23.31 -55.02 17.70
C ASP A 22 -24.83 -54.83 17.59
N ASP A 23 -25.27 -53.66 18.05
CA ASP A 23 -26.62 -53.14 17.98
C ASP A 23 -27.04 -53.12 16.51
N LYS A 24 -27.91 -54.06 16.10
CA LYS A 24 -28.38 -54.15 14.71
C LYS A 24 -29.30 -52.98 14.42
N THR A 25 -28.79 -51.99 13.69
CA THR A 25 -29.58 -50.90 13.16
C THR A 25 -30.48 -51.43 12.04
N VAL A 26 -31.79 -51.26 12.25
CA VAL A 26 -32.84 -51.65 11.31
C VAL A 26 -33.37 -50.37 10.67
N ASP A 27 -33.58 -50.37 9.34
CA ASP A 27 -34.19 -49.23 8.66
C ASP A 27 -35.71 -49.13 8.93
N GLU A 28 -36.34 -48.06 8.45
CA GLU A 28 -37.79 -47.80 8.63
C GLU A 28 -38.69 -48.89 8.00
N ASP A 29 -38.16 -49.75 7.13
CA ASP A 29 -38.88 -50.86 6.50
C ASP A 29 -38.54 -52.24 7.11
N GLY A 30 -37.70 -52.29 8.16
CA GLY A 30 -37.43 -53.50 8.93
C GLY A 30 -36.33 -54.41 8.37
N PHE A 31 -35.46 -53.91 7.48
CA PHE A 31 -34.29 -54.62 6.97
C PHE A 31 -33.01 -54.24 7.73
N GLU A 32 -32.09 -55.21 7.90
CA GLU A 32 -30.79 -55.00 8.55
C GLU A 32 -29.90 -54.12 7.66
N VAL A 33 -29.53 -52.93 8.14
CA VAL A 33 -28.69 -51.98 7.40
C VAL A 33 -27.25 -52.50 7.43
N VAL A 34 -26.82 -53.12 6.33
CA VAL A 34 -25.41 -53.43 6.11
C VAL A 34 -24.73 -52.14 5.65
N ASP A 35 -23.85 -51.55 6.47
CA ASP A 35 -22.98 -50.45 6.05
C ASP A 35 -22.05 -50.94 4.91
N GLU A 36 -22.48 -50.81 3.66
CA GLU A 36 -21.71 -51.16 2.45
C GLU A 36 -20.60 -50.15 2.15
N THR A 37 -19.91 -49.61 3.16
CA THR A 37 -18.70 -48.82 2.94
C THR A 37 -17.50 -49.78 2.96
N PRO A 38 -17.00 -50.26 1.81
CA PRO A 38 -15.88 -51.18 1.80
C PRO A 38 -14.67 -50.48 2.41
N GLN A 39 -14.16 -51.00 3.53
CA GLN A 39 -12.85 -50.61 4.01
C GLN A 39 -11.84 -51.05 2.95
N PHE A 40 -11.32 -50.09 2.18
CA PHE A 40 -10.27 -50.36 1.19
C PHE A 40 -9.00 -50.81 1.93
N GLN A 41 -8.86 -52.12 2.12
CA GLN A 41 -7.59 -52.69 2.51
C GLN A 41 -6.71 -52.78 1.27
N ALA A 42 -5.45 -52.36 1.40
CA ALA A 42 -4.48 -52.58 0.36
C ALA A 42 -4.50 -54.07 0.01
N THR A 43 -4.54 -54.39 -1.28
CA THR A 43 -4.40 -55.79 -1.67
C THR A 43 -3.04 -56.30 -1.18
N VAL A 44 -2.96 -57.58 -0.81
CA VAL A 44 -1.70 -58.21 -0.38
C VAL A 44 -0.57 -57.93 -1.37
N GLN A 45 -0.88 -57.86 -2.68
CA GLN A 45 0.10 -57.49 -3.70
C GLN A 45 0.55 -56.03 -3.60
N GLN A 46 -0.34 -55.08 -3.33
CA GLN A 46 0.03 -53.69 -3.09
C GLN A 46 0.85 -53.52 -1.81
N GLU A 47 0.52 -54.27 -0.76
CA GLU A 47 1.28 -54.25 0.50
C GLU A 47 2.68 -54.87 0.32
N ILE A 48 2.78 -55.97 -0.43
CA ILE A 48 4.06 -56.57 -0.83
C ILE A 48 4.85 -55.59 -1.69
N GLN A 49 4.23 -54.97 -2.70
CA GLN A 49 4.93 -54.06 -3.60
C GLN A 49 5.41 -52.81 -2.86
N ALA A 50 4.58 -52.21 -2.02
CA ALA A 50 4.99 -51.09 -1.17
C ALA A 50 6.15 -51.46 -0.24
N LYS A 51 6.14 -52.70 0.30
CA LYS A 51 7.24 -53.22 1.10
C LYS A 51 8.50 -53.47 0.27
N VAL A 52 8.39 -53.91 -0.97
CA VAL A 52 9.53 -54.10 -1.88
C VAL A 52 10.11 -52.74 -2.29
N ASP A 53 9.25 -51.78 -2.60
CA ASP A 53 9.64 -50.43 -3.02
C ASP A 53 10.31 -49.67 -1.86
N ALA A 54 9.76 -49.78 -0.64
CA ALA A 54 10.39 -49.27 0.58
C ALA A 54 11.74 -49.95 0.88
N ASN A 55 11.92 -51.20 0.44
CA ASN A 55 13.13 -51.98 0.61
C ASN A 55 14.03 -51.99 -0.64
N HIS A 56 14.06 -50.92 -1.44
CA HIS A 56 15.02 -50.84 -2.53
C HIS A 56 16.46 -50.86 -1.96
N PRO A 57 17.36 -51.72 -2.46
CA PRO A 57 18.68 -51.94 -1.84
C PRO A 57 19.52 -50.66 -1.73
N ASP A 58 19.41 -49.78 -2.73
CA ASP A 58 20.10 -48.48 -2.73
C ASP A 58 19.43 -47.42 -1.83
N GLY A 59 18.17 -47.62 -1.44
CA GLY A 59 17.39 -46.77 -0.53
C GLY A 59 17.62 -47.09 0.94
N ILE A 60 17.82 -48.37 1.27
CA ILE A 60 18.04 -48.87 2.64
C ILE A 60 19.44 -48.55 3.20
N ALA A 61 20.41 -48.28 2.32
CA ALA A 61 21.83 -48.22 2.70
C ALA A 61 22.20 -47.11 3.71
N ASP A 62 21.32 -46.12 3.93
CA ASP A 62 21.55 -45.03 4.87
C ASP A 62 20.22 -44.68 5.55
N THR A 63 20.14 -44.92 6.87
CA THR A 63 18.96 -44.71 7.71
C THR A 63 19.10 -43.47 8.59
N SER A 64 19.89 -42.48 8.16
CA SER A 64 19.96 -41.19 8.83
C SER A 64 18.62 -40.45 8.71
N ASP A 65 18.20 -39.76 9.78
CA ASP A 65 16.94 -39.00 9.85
C ASP A 65 16.84 -37.86 8.81
N GLU A 66 17.93 -37.57 8.09
CA GLU A 66 18.01 -36.57 7.03
C GLU A 66 17.57 -37.10 5.65
N ARG A 67 17.52 -38.43 5.46
CA ARG A 67 17.26 -39.09 4.17
C ARG A 67 15.77 -39.33 3.92
N ILE A 68 15.34 -39.29 2.66
CA ILE A 68 13.98 -39.66 2.27
C ILE A 68 13.87 -41.19 2.13
N ASP A 69 13.05 -41.81 2.97
CA ASP A 69 12.86 -43.26 3.01
C ASP A 69 12.40 -43.85 1.66
N GLY A 70 12.97 -45.00 1.29
CA GLY A 70 12.59 -45.73 0.06
C GLY A 70 13.09 -45.10 -1.25
N VAL A 71 13.93 -44.06 -1.18
CA VAL A 71 14.39 -43.31 -2.35
C VAL A 71 15.90 -43.48 -2.55
N THR A 72 16.34 -43.60 -3.80
CA THR A 72 17.78 -43.62 -4.13
C THR A 72 18.40 -42.24 -3.92
N LEU A 73 19.69 -42.16 -3.60
CA LEU A 73 20.40 -40.88 -3.42
C LEU A 73 20.21 -39.91 -4.60
N ALA A 74 20.28 -40.42 -5.84
CA ALA A 74 20.08 -39.62 -7.04
C ALA A 74 18.64 -39.07 -7.19
N GLN A 75 17.64 -39.77 -6.66
CA GLN A 75 16.26 -39.31 -6.64
C GLN A 75 16.04 -38.29 -5.52
N GLU A 76 16.64 -38.49 -4.35
CA GLU A 76 16.61 -37.55 -3.23
C GLU A 76 17.24 -36.21 -3.61
N GLU A 77 18.42 -36.22 -4.24
CA GLU A 77 19.06 -34.99 -4.74
C GLU A 77 18.16 -34.26 -5.76
N ARG A 78 17.44 -35.01 -6.62
CA ARG A 78 16.47 -34.42 -7.56
C ARG A 78 15.26 -33.81 -6.85
N ILE A 79 14.77 -34.44 -5.78
CA ILE A 79 13.65 -33.92 -4.98
C ILE A 79 14.09 -32.64 -4.28
N ARG A 80 15.22 -32.68 -3.56
CA ARG A 80 15.77 -31.50 -2.88
C ARG A 80 16.07 -30.35 -3.85
N ALA A 81 16.65 -30.64 -5.01
CA ALA A 81 16.90 -29.63 -6.03
C ALA A 81 15.60 -29.02 -6.58
N ARG A 82 14.55 -29.83 -6.77
CA ARG A 82 13.23 -29.35 -7.20
C ARG A 82 12.58 -28.47 -6.13
N GLU A 83 12.63 -28.86 -4.86
CA GLU A 83 12.07 -28.10 -3.74
C GLU A 83 12.78 -26.75 -3.58
N ALA A 84 14.12 -26.74 -3.64
CA ALA A 84 14.89 -25.51 -3.62
C ALA A 84 14.56 -24.58 -4.79
N GLU A 85 14.30 -25.13 -5.99
CA GLU A 85 13.87 -24.34 -7.14
C GLU A 85 12.43 -23.83 -6.99
N LEU A 86 11.52 -24.65 -6.46
CA LEU A 86 10.15 -24.22 -6.14
C LEU A 86 10.12 -23.10 -5.10
N GLU A 87 10.98 -23.17 -4.08
CA GLU A 87 11.14 -22.12 -3.07
C GLU A 87 11.69 -20.83 -3.69
N ARG A 88 12.66 -20.92 -4.62
CA ARG A 88 13.13 -19.75 -5.37
C ARG A 88 12.03 -19.15 -6.24
N ILE A 89 11.24 -19.97 -6.92
CA ILE A 89 10.14 -19.52 -7.77
C ILE A 89 9.03 -18.88 -6.91
N SER A 90 8.69 -19.46 -5.76
CA SER A 90 7.66 -18.93 -4.86
C SER A 90 8.08 -17.57 -4.28
N ALA A 91 9.32 -17.44 -3.79
CA ALA A 91 9.85 -16.17 -3.29
C ALA A 91 9.88 -15.08 -4.39
N ARG A 92 10.22 -15.47 -5.63
CA ARG A 92 10.18 -14.55 -6.78
C ARG A 92 8.75 -14.18 -7.18
N ALA A 93 7.81 -15.11 -7.07
CA ALA A 93 6.39 -14.89 -7.37
C ALA A 93 5.73 -13.95 -6.36
N GLU A 94 6.11 -14.04 -5.09
CA GLU A 94 5.63 -13.14 -4.02
C GLU A 94 6.02 -11.68 -4.32
N LEU A 95 7.27 -11.44 -4.75
CA LEU A 95 7.75 -10.14 -5.23
C LEU A 95 7.08 -9.68 -6.54
N GLY A 96 6.66 -10.61 -7.38
CA GLY A 96 6.03 -10.38 -8.69
C GLY A 96 4.52 -10.19 -8.67
N SER A 97 3.87 -10.35 -7.52
CA SER A 97 2.42 -10.15 -7.38
C SER A 97 2.04 -8.72 -7.80
N GLN A 98 1.14 -8.63 -8.80
CA GLN A 98 0.60 -7.35 -9.27
C GLN A 98 -0.39 -6.75 -8.26
N GLU A 99 -0.90 -7.59 -7.35
CA GLU A 99 -1.77 -7.17 -6.26
C GLU A 99 -1.04 -6.16 -5.36
N GLY A 100 -1.68 -5.02 -5.12
CA GLY A 100 -1.10 -3.92 -4.35
C GLY A 100 0.13 -3.24 -4.99
N ARG A 101 0.56 -3.60 -6.22
CA ARG A 101 1.68 -2.93 -6.91
C ARG A 101 1.43 -1.45 -7.09
N GLU A 102 0.20 -1.07 -7.48
CA GLU A 102 -0.17 0.33 -7.66
C GLU A 102 -0.04 1.11 -6.35
N ALA A 103 -0.60 0.59 -5.25
CA ALA A 103 -0.51 1.21 -3.93
C ALA A 103 0.95 1.39 -3.49
N ARG A 104 1.76 0.34 -3.58
CA ARG A 104 3.21 0.40 -3.29
C ARG A 104 3.94 1.42 -4.16
N SER A 105 3.63 1.45 -5.45
CA SER A 105 4.25 2.39 -6.39
C SER A 105 3.86 3.84 -6.09
N ARG A 106 2.60 4.09 -5.70
CA ARG A 106 2.13 5.42 -5.27
C ARG A 106 2.86 5.89 -4.01
N VAL A 107 3.03 5.01 -3.02
CA VAL A 107 3.79 5.31 -1.78
C VAL A 107 5.24 5.69 -2.12
N ILE A 108 5.94 4.84 -2.88
CA ILE A 108 7.33 5.11 -3.28
C ILE A 108 7.44 6.39 -4.11
N ALA A 109 6.50 6.65 -5.01
CA ALA A 109 6.48 7.87 -5.80
C ALA A 109 6.29 9.13 -4.93
N ALA A 110 5.40 9.06 -3.94
CA ALA A 110 5.17 10.15 -2.99
C ALA A 110 6.41 10.44 -2.14
N GLU A 111 7.05 9.39 -1.59
CA GLU A 111 8.28 9.49 -0.80
C GLU A 111 9.43 10.08 -1.63
N ARG A 112 9.66 9.54 -2.84
CA ARG A 112 10.70 10.07 -3.74
C ARG A 112 10.42 11.51 -4.14
N SER A 113 9.16 11.87 -4.37
CA SER A 113 8.77 13.25 -4.67
C SER A 113 9.06 14.19 -3.49
N ALA A 114 8.73 13.78 -2.26
CA ALA A 114 9.02 14.55 -1.05
C ALA A 114 10.54 14.71 -0.83
N ALA A 115 11.32 13.64 -1.00
CA ALA A 115 12.78 13.68 -0.89
C ALA A 115 13.41 14.64 -1.92
N ARG A 116 12.98 14.56 -3.19
CA ARG A 116 13.45 15.48 -4.24
C ARG A 116 13.08 16.93 -3.94
N ARG A 117 11.87 17.20 -3.44
CA ARG A 117 11.45 18.55 -3.02
C ARG A 117 12.33 19.07 -1.90
N ARG A 118 12.59 18.27 -0.86
CA ARG A 118 13.48 18.66 0.25
C ARG A 118 14.90 18.96 -0.26
N GLN A 119 15.45 18.12 -1.14
CA GLN A 119 16.78 18.36 -1.72
C GLN A 119 16.82 19.63 -2.59
N PHE A 120 15.76 19.91 -3.36
CA PHE A 120 15.64 21.15 -4.11
C PHE A 120 15.57 22.36 -3.19
N GLN A 121 14.76 22.31 -2.13
CA GLN A 121 14.63 23.37 -1.13
C GLN A 121 15.96 23.65 -0.42
N LYS A 122 16.72 22.61 -0.03
CA LYS A 122 18.08 22.77 0.51
C LYS A 122 19.04 23.48 -0.45
N ARG A 123 18.94 23.23 -1.75
CA ARG A 123 19.74 23.96 -2.75
C ARG A 123 19.24 25.40 -2.93
N ALA A 124 17.93 25.60 -2.93
CA ALA A 124 17.32 26.93 -3.01
C ALA A 124 17.67 27.80 -1.78
N ALA A 125 17.92 27.18 -0.62
CA ALA A 125 18.34 27.85 0.61
C ALA A 125 19.62 28.69 0.44
N SER A 126 20.50 28.31 -0.49
CA SER A 126 21.70 29.09 -0.82
C SER A 126 21.39 30.46 -1.44
N LEU A 127 20.23 30.61 -2.09
CA LEU A 127 19.76 31.87 -2.68
C LEU A 127 18.70 32.55 -1.80
N ASN A 128 17.80 31.76 -1.22
CA ASN A 128 16.73 32.23 -0.35
C ASN A 128 16.75 31.41 0.95
N PRO A 129 17.34 31.93 2.05
CA PRO A 129 17.40 31.22 3.32
C PRO A 129 16.04 30.81 3.90
N MET A 130 14.94 31.46 3.50
CA MET A 130 13.58 31.10 3.95
C MET A 130 13.06 29.82 3.26
N ALA A 131 13.71 29.37 2.18
CA ALA A 131 13.36 28.13 1.50
C ALA A 131 13.96 26.87 2.16
N ASP A 132 14.82 27.02 3.17
CA ASP A 132 15.44 25.89 3.86
C ASP A 132 14.39 25.06 4.62
N PRO A 133 14.26 23.75 4.33
CA PRO A 133 13.28 22.89 5.01
C PRO A 133 13.65 22.60 6.47
N ASP A 134 14.90 22.85 6.88
CA ASP A 134 15.40 22.57 8.23
C ASP A 134 15.40 23.85 9.11
N ARG A 135 15.02 25.01 8.58
CA ARG A 135 14.93 26.27 9.34
C ARG A 135 13.78 26.21 10.34
N GLU A 136 13.99 26.79 11.51
CA GLU A 136 12.94 27.04 12.49
C GLU A 136 11.82 27.94 11.93
N ASP A 137 10.69 27.94 12.61
CA ASP A 137 9.55 28.76 12.21
C ASP A 137 9.91 30.26 12.25
N PRO A 138 9.71 31.03 11.17
CA PRO A 138 10.07 32.45 11.12
C PRO A 138 9.39 33.29 12.20
N ARG A 139 8.29 32.80 12.80
CA ARG A 139 7.63 33.47 13.92
C ARG A 139 8.50 33.51 15.19
N THR A 140 9.46 32.61 15.37
CA THR A 140 10.31 32.61 16.58
C THR A 140 11.34 33.74 16.58
N GLU A 141 11.68 34.27 15.40
CA GLU A 141 12.70 35.32 15.23
C GLU A 141 12.14 36.75 15.33
N LEU A 142 10.81 36.90 15.33
CA LEU A 142 10.16 38.20 15.39
C LEU A 142 10.05 38.73 16.81
N THR A 143 10.14 40.07 16.94
CA THR A 143 9.82 40.73 18.21
C THR A 143 8.35 40.55 18.58
N GLN A 144 8.02 40.65 19.86
CA GLN A 144 6.63 40.52 20.33
C GLN A 144 5.67 41.54 19.67
N ALA A 145 6.15 42.76 19.42
CA ALA A 145 5.38 43.78 18.72
C ALA A 145 5.11 43.41 17.26
N GLN A 146 6.13 42.92 16.54
CA GLN A 146 5.98 42.44 15.17
C GLN A 146 5.04 41.23 15.10
N LEU A 147 5.18 40.27 16.02
CA LEU A 147 4.26 39.12 16.10
C LEU A 147 2.81 39.54 16.33
N GLY A 148 2.59 40.51 17.21
CA GLY A 148 1.26 41.08 17.42
C GLY A 148 0.67 41.69 16.14
N ALA A 149 1.49 42.41 15.36
CA ALA A 149 1.07 42.97 14.08
C ALA A 149 0.78 41.90 13.03
N VAL A 150 1.66 40.89 12.90
CA VAL A 150 1.48 39.74 12.01
C VAL A 150 0.18 39.01 12.33
N HIS A 151 -0.09 38.73 13.61
CA HIS A 151 -1.31 38.03 14.03
C HIS A 151 -2.58 38.81 13.68
N LYS A 152 -2.58 40.14 13.83
CA LYS A 152 -3.71 40.99 13.43
C LYS A 152 -3.95 40.91 11.92
N GLN A 153 -2.90 41.08 11.11
CA GLN A 153 -3.04 41.02 9.65
C GLN A 153 -3.39 39.61 9.15
N ALA A 154 -2.78 38.57 9.72
CA ALA A 154 -3.09 37.19 9.37
C ALA A 154 -4.56 36.84 9.60
N THR A 155 -5.17 37.38 10.67
CA THR A 155 -6.60 37.20 10.94
C THR A 155 -7.44 37.90 9.85
N ARG A 156 -7.14 39.16 9.55
CA ARG A 156 -7.82 39.93 8.51
C ARG A 156 -7.71 39.30 7.12
N LEU A 157 -6.55 38.72 6.79
CA LEU A 157 -6.34 38.06 5.50
C LEU A 157 -7.05 36.70 5.44
N ALA A 158 -7.09 35.94 6.54
CA ALA A 158 -7.81 34.66 6.60
C ALA A 158 -9.32 34.82 6.38
N GLU A 159 -9.90 35.97 6.73
CA GLU A 159 -11.31 36.29 6.44
C GLU A 159 -11.58 36.56 4.95
N LYS A 160 -10.54 36.83 4.16
CA LYS A 160 -10.67 37.19 2.73
C LYS A 160 -10.15 36.12 1.79
N LEU A 161 -9.18 35.33 2.22
CA LEU A 161 -8.51 34.31 1.42
C LEU A 161 -9.05 32.93 1.80
N ASP A 162 -10.04 32.48 1.05
CA ASP A 162 -10.60 31.15 1.22
C ASP A 162 -9.54 30.06 0.95
N GLY A 163 -9.57 29.00 1.76
CA GLY A 163 -8.62 27.89 1.69
C GLY A 163 -7.29 28.11 2.42
N TRP A 164 -7.03 29.31 2.94
CA TRP A 164 -5.80 29.60 3.69
C TRP A 164 -6.05 29.67 5.20
N SER A 165 -5.27 28.90 5.96
CA SER A 165 -5.31 29.02 7.42
C SER A 165 -4.59 30.28 7.89
N ARG A 166 -5.10 30.90 8.98
CA ARG A 166 -4.42 31.99 9.67
C ARG A 166 -2.96 31.65 10.01
N ALA A 167 -2.67 30.41 10.38
CA ALA A 167 -1.31 29.97 10.70
C ALA A 167 -0.38 29.99 9.47
N ALA A 168 -0.86 29.52 8.31
CA ALA A 168 -0.11 29.57 7.05
C ALA A 168 0.15 31.02 6.62
N ILE A 169 -0.86 31.89 6.71
CA ILE A 169 -0.73 33.31 6.39
C ILE A 169 0.26 33.99 7.36
N SER A 170 0.15 33.72 8.66
CA SER A 170 1.05 34.25 9.69
C SER A 170 2.51 33.89 9.39
N ARG A 171 2.78 32.63 9.04
CA ARG A 171 4.12 32.19 8.64
C ARG A 171 4.65 32.98 7.44
N ARG A 172 3.85 33.13 6.37
CA ARG A 172 4.25 33.88 5.16
C ARG A 172 4.49 35.37 5.43
N LEU A 173 3.65 35.99 6.26
CA LEU A 173 3.85 37.38 6.70
C LEU A 173 5.16 37.51 7.49
N SER A 174 5.46 36.55 8.37
CA SER A 174 6.72 36.54 9.12
C SER A 174 7.94 36.40 8.21
N GLU A 175 7.90 35.52 7.21
CA GLU A 175 8.97 35.41 6.19
C GLU A 175 9.20 36.75 5.47
N ALA A 176 8.12 37.40 5.06
CA ALA A 176 8.19 38.68 4.36
C ALA A 176 8.79 39.80 5.23
N VAL A 177 8.41 39.87 6.51
CA VAL A 177 8.93 40.87 7.47
C VAL A 177 10.39 40.61 7.79
N LEU A 178 10.79 39.35 8.00
CA LEU A 178 12.21 38.99 8.19
C LEU A 178 13.05 39.24 6.94
N GLY A 179 12.43 39.12 5.76
CA GLY A 179 13.02 39.52 4.48
C GLY A 179 13.19 41.04 4.31
N GLY A 180 12.87 41.85 5.33
CA GLY A 180 13.07 43.29 5.35
C GLY A 180 11.89 44.12 4.84
N LYS A 181 10.75 43.50 4.51
CA LYS A 181 9.54 44.26 4.14
C LYS A 181 8.90 44.86 5.38
N ASP A 182 8.41 46.09 5.27
CA ASP A 182 7.52 46.65 6.28
C ASP A 182 6.18 45.88 6.31
N MET A 183 5.41 46.04 7.38
CA MET A 183 4.18 45.28 7.59
C MET A 183 3.13 45.49 6.48
N MET A 184 3.05 46.69 5.92
CA MET A 184 2.05 46.99 4.88
C MET A 184 2.47 46.36 3.55
N SER A 185 3.72 46.55 3.15
CA SER A 185 4.29 45.91 1.97
C SER A 185 4.24 44.38 2.05
N ALA A 186 4.53 43.82 3.23
CA ALA A 186 4.41 42.39 3.50
C ALA A 186 2.96 41.91 3.34
N THR A 187 1.99 42.65 3.88
CA THR A 187 0.56 42.28 3.81
C THR A 187 0.05 42.25 2.37
N VAL A 188 0.36 43.27 1.55
CA VAL A 188 -0.05 43.30 0.14
C VAL A 188 0.64 42.19 -0.65
N SER A 189 1.95 42.04 -0.49
CA SER A 189 2.71 41.00 -1.20
C SER A 189 2.17 39.60 -0.91
N VAL A 190 1.91 39.29 0.36
CA VAL A 190 1.40 37.97 0.77
C VAL A 190 -0.04 37.79 0.31
N PHE A 191 -0.88 38.83 0.33
CA PHE A 191 -2.24 38.73 -0.19
C PHE A 191 -2.24 38.38 -1.69
N GLU A 192 -1.48 39.10 -2.50
CA GLU A 192 -1.38 38.86 -3.95
C GLU A 192 -0.80 37.47 -4.27
N GLU A 193 0.23 37.04 -3.53
CA GLU A 193 0.82 35.70 -3.69
C GLU A 193 -0.20 34.59 -3.41
N LEU A 194 -0.98 34.74 -2.33
CA LEU A 194 -1.91 33.70 -1.87
C LEU A 194 -3.23 33.68 -2.65
N GLU A 195 -3.71 34.82 -3.13
CA GLU A 195 -4.91 34.92 -3.96
C GLU A 195 -4.71 34.18 -5.31
N GLY A 196 -3.52 34.34 -5.91
CA GLY A 196 -3.14 33.65 -7.13
C GLY A 196 -2.52 32.26 -6.93
N ALA A 197 -2.53 31.70 -5.73
CA ALA A 197 -1.83 30.44 -5.42
C ALA A 197 -2.50 29.19 -6.04
N PRO A 198 -1.78 28.06 -6.17
CA PRO A 198 -2.38 26.86 -6.75
C PRO A 198 -3.49 26.31 -5.87
N GLY A 199 -4.62 25.94 -6.48
CA GLY A 199 -5.79 25.42 -5.77
C GLY A 199 -6.73 26.47 -5.20
N THR A 200 -6.49 27.76 -5.43
CA THR A 200 -7.45 28.84 -5.13
C THR A 200 -8.19 29.29 -6.38
N MET A 201 -9.38 29.88 -6.17
CA MET A 201 -10.13 30.55 -7.24
C MET A 201 -9.46 31.89 -7.53
N VAL A 202 -8.98 32.05 -8.77
CA VAL A 202 -8.31 33.25 -9.24
C VAL A 202 -9.35 34.17 -9.88
N PRO A 203 -9.42 35.46 -9.48
CA PRO A 203 -10.29 36.42 -10.14
C PRO A 203 -9.92 36.60 -11.63
N ILE A 204 -10.91 36.68 -12.51
CA ILE A 204 -10.72 36.74 -13.97
C ILE A 204 -9.83 37.91 -14.38
N GLY A 205 -10.00 39.08 -13.77
CA GLY A 205 -9.19 40.28 -14.04
C GLY A 205 -7.71 40.15 -13.67
N LYS A 206 -7.32 39.12 -12.91
CA LYS A 206 -5.93 38.86 -12.50
C LYS A 206 -5.26 37.74 -13.28
N LEU A 207 -5.94 37.14 -14.25
CA LEU A 207 -5.43 36.01 -15.02
C LEU A 207 -4.13 36.31 -15.76
N GLU A 208 -3.97 37.52 -16.30
CA GLU A 208 -2.76 37.93 -17.02
C GLU A 208 -1.51 37.95 -16.12
N GLY A 209 -1.68 38.16 -14.82
CA GLY A 209 -0.58 38.19 -13.85
C GLY A 209 -0.11 36.80 -13.39
N VAL A 210 -0.83 35.73 -13.74
CA VAL A 210 -0.50 34.38 -13.26
C VAL A 210 0.48 33.70 -14.20
N SER A 211 1.68 33.38 -13.70
CA SER A 211 2.78 32.78 -14.48
C SER A 211 2.68 31.26 -14.69
N ARG A 212 1.48 30.66 -14.58
CA ARG A 212 1.27 29.21 -14.66
C ARG A 212 0.22 28.83 -15.70
N ARG A 213 0.25 27.57 -16.13
CA ARG A 213 -0.63 27.04 -17.19
C ARG A 213 -2.02 26.63 -16.71
N GLU A 214 -2.16 26.29 -15.44
CA GLU A 214 -3.40 25.75 -14.86
C GLU A 214 -3.90 26.67 -13.75
N VAL A 215 -5.14 27.13 -13.87
CA VAL A 215 -5.80 28.03 -12.92
C VAL A 215 -7.23 27.57 -12.70
N CYS A 216 -7.76 27.82 -11.50
CA CYS A 216 -9.18 27.67 -11.22
C CYS A 216 -9.80 29.07 -11.27
N VAL A 217 -10.91 29.22 -11.98
CA VAL A 217 -11.65 30.49 -12.12
C VAL A 217 -13.13 30.22 -11.88
N GLU A 218 -13.81 31.18 -11.28
CA GLU A 218 -15.26 31.18 -11.18
C GLU A 218 -15.78 32.33 -12.03
N GLY A 219 -16.90 32.12 -12.70
CA GLY A 219 -17.54 33.18 -13.45
C GLY A 219 -18.87 32.74 -14.01
N THR A 220 -19.66 33.74 -14.40
CA THR A 220 -20.92 33.55 -15.09
C THR A 220 -20.69 33.67 -16.60
N LEU A 221 -21.24 32.73 -17.36
CA LEU A 221 -21.19 32.78 -18.81
C LEU A 221 -22.25 33.77 -19.32
N THR A 222 -21.82 34.96 -19.77
CA THR A 222 -22.74 36.05 -20.15
C THR A 222 -23.10 36.05 -21.63
N THR A 223 -22.14 35.67 -22.47
CA THR A 223 -22.32 35.59 -23.93
C THR A 223 -21.92 34.21 -24.42
N VAL A 224 -22.76 33.61 -25.25
CA VAL A 224 -22.47 32.34 -25.91
C VAL A 224 -22.59 32.53 -27.41
N TRP A 225 -21.53 32.16 -28.14
CA TRP A 225 -21.54 32.16 -29.60
C TRP A 225 -21.75 30.77 -30.14
N LYS A 226 -22.57 30.68 -31.20
CA LYS A 226 -22.69 29.47 -32.00
C LYS A 226 -21.44 29.32 -32.86
N SER A 227 -20.72 28.20 -32.71
CA SER A 227 -19.59 27.89 -33.58
C SER A 227 -20.08 27.31 -34.92
N GLU A 228 -19.48 27.77 -36.02
CA GLU A 228 -19.62 27.15 -37.34
C GLU A 228 -18.53 26.12 -37.62
N SER A 229 -17.46 26.10 -36.81
CA SER A 229 -16.38 25.13 -36.94
C SER A 229 -16.72 23.83 -36.21
N PRO A 230 -16.53 22.65 -36.83
CA PRO A 230 -16.78 21.37 -36.19
C PRO A 230 -15.81 21.04 -35.05
N ALA A 231 -14.66 21.73 -34.96
CA ALA A 231 -13.64 21.52 -33.93
C ALA A 231 -13.93 22.23 -32.60
N ILE A 232 -14.73 23.30 -32.63
CA ILE A 232 -15.09 24.07 -31.44
C ILE A 232 -16.44 23.56 -30.94
N GLN A 233 -16.49 23.17 -29.66
CA GLN A 233 -17.72 22.78 -29.01
C GLN A 233 -18.52 24.00 -28.55
N GLN A 234 -17.87 24.98 -27.92
CA GLN A 234 -18.50 26.19 -27.42
C GLN A 234 -17.51 27.34 -27.32
N ALA A 235 -17.95 28.56 -27.61
CA ALA A 235 -17.18 29.77 -27.34
C ALA A 235 -18.08 30.79 -26.64
N GLY A 236 -17.52 31.58 -25.73
CA GLY A 236 -18.28 32.56 -24.96
C GLY A 236 -17.42 33.53 -24.17
N LEU A 237 -18.09 34.43 -23.46
CA LEU A 237 -17.49 35.33 -22.48
C LEU A 237 -17.84 34.86 -21.08
N LEU A 238 -16.82 34.69 -20.26
CA LEU A 238 -16.93 34.39 -18.84
C LEU A 238 -16.62 35.67 -18.07
N GLU A 239 -17.50 36.05 -17.16
CA GLU A 239 -17.40 37.28 -16.37
C GLU A 239 -17.52 37.02 -14.87
N ASP A 240 -16.76 37.78 -14.08
CA ASP A 240 -16.90 37.90 -12.64
C ASP A 240 -16.83 39.38 -12.24
N GLU A 241 -16.84 39.68 -10.94
CA GLU A 241 -16.75 41.06 -10.44
C GLU A 241 -15.41 41.76 -10.78
N SER A 242 -14.38 40.99 -11.14
CA SER A 242 -13.03 41.49 -11.40
C SER A 242 -12.74 41.71 -12.89
N GLY A 243 -13.43 41.04 -13.80
CA GLY A 243 -13.24 41.21 -15.23
C GLY A 243 -13.95 40.19 -16.11
N GLN A 244 -13.54 40.18 -17.38
CA GLN A 244 -14.10 39.32 -18.42
C GLN A 244 -12.98 38.61 -19.19
N VAL A 245 -13.21 37.35 -19.56
CA VAL A 245 -12.30 36.58 -20.42
C VAL A 245 -13.06 35.79 -21.49
N LYS A 246 -12.44 35.61 -22.64
CA LYS A 246 -12.97 34.73 -23.69
C LYS A 246 -12.65 33.27 -23.36
N LEU A 247 -13.69 32.44 -23.28
CA LEU A 247 -13.58 30.99 -23.14
C LEU A 247 -13.81 30.31 -24.49
N THR A 248 -13.04 29.25 -24.77
CA THR A 248 -13.28 28.38 -25.93
C THR A 248 -13.06 26.93 -25.53
N SER A 249 -14.13 26.13 -25.57
CA SER A 249 -14.11 24.68 -25.39
C SER A 249 -13.97 24.00 -26.75
N TRP A 250 -13.00 23.09 -26.84
CA TRP A 250 -12.72 22.28 -28.02
C TRP A 250 -13.35 20.89 -27.87
N LYS A 251 -13.53 20.16 -28.99
CA LYS A 251 -13.97 18.76 -28.99
C LYS A 251 -12.85 17.78 -28.72
#